data_AF-A0A6J1AW64-F1
#
_entry.id   AF-A0A6J1AW64-F1
#
_cell.length_a   1.000
_cell.length_b   1.000
_cell.length_c   1.000
_cell.angle_alpha   90.00
_cell.angle_beta   90.00
_cell.angle_gamma   90.00
#
_symmetry.space_group_name_H-M   'P 1'
#
loop_
_entity.id
_entity.type
_entity.pdbx_description
1 polymer ?
#
loop_
_entity_poly.entity_id
_entity_poly.type
_entity_poly.pdbx_seq_one_letter_code
_entity_poly.pdbx_strand_id
1 'polypeptide(L)'
;MFIAAWSAWNFLGSTDEKVCLTYWLNVLQNLGETSLPFLVTLNPDYMPQQTLLKWKTGHPVPSVAATKASLELGRIQGKRGIWFCGAYQGYGFHEDGLKAGMVAANGVLGKRCSILSNPKHMVPSLVETGARLFVTRFLSYFILTGSVILLEEGGTMFTFEGTSTKCPLKTVIKVHNPHFYWKVMTEADLGLADAYINSEFSFVDKKEGLLNLIMILIANRDLNSSNSKLSKKRGWWTPWLFTAGLTSAKYFLKHVLRHNSLTQARRNISRHYDLSNDLFALFLDETMTYSCAVFKTEDEDLKDAQQRKISLLIEKARIYSKHEILEIGCGWGSLAIEVVKRTGCKYTGITLSEEQLKFAENSVKEAGLQDNIRFQLCDYRQLPSTKKYDRIISCEMVEAVGHEYMEDFFSCCESVLAEDGLLVLQFISIPEERYDEYRRSSDFIKEYIFPGGCLPSLTRITSAMSAASRLCVEHVENIGLHYYQTLRHWRKNFLEKQSKILALGFNEKFIRTWEYYFDYCAAGFKLNTLGNYQVVFSRPGNVAVLGNPYKGFPTAS
;
A
#
# COMPACT_ATOMS: atom_id res chain seq x y z
N MET A 1 11.62 26.60 -28.02
CA MET A 1 10.95 27.89 -27.75
C MET A 1 9.92 27.63 -26.67
N PHE A 2 10.14 28.17 -25.47
CA PHE A 2 9.26 27.98 -24.31
C PHE A 2 7.90 28.64 -24.59
N ILE A 3 6.83 27.86 -24.61
CA ILE A 3 5.47 28.41 -24.51
C ILE A 3 5.12 28.41 -23.02
N ALA A 4 5.46 29.52 -22.36
CA ALA A 4 4.88 29.85 -21.07
C ALA A 4 3.41 30.23 -21.34
N ALA A 5 2.48 29.34 -21.02
CA ALA A 5 1.07 29.69 -21.00
C ALA A 5 0.83 30.60 -19.78
N TRP A 6 0.92 31.91 -19.97
CA TRP A 6 0.33 32.87 -19.04
C TRP A 6 -1.18 32.74 -19.19
N SER A 7 -1.82 31.92 -18.36
CA SER A 7 -3.28 31.94 -18.30
C SER A 7 -3.71 33.32 -17.81
N ALA A 8 -4.64 33.98 -18.51
CA ALA A 8 -5.22 35.26 -18.09
C ALA A 8 -6.07 35.18 -16.80
N TRP A 9 -5.89 34.10 -16.02
CA TRP A 9 -6.72 33.66 -14.92
C TRP A 9 -5.89 33.76 -13.64
N ASN A 10 -6.04 34.88 -12.92
CA ASN A 10 -5.52 34.99 -11.56
C ASN A 10 -6.67 34.69 -10.59
N PHE A 11 -6.63 33.51 -9.99
CA PHE A 11 -7.54 33.03 -8.97
C PHE A 11 -7.40 33.86 -7.69
N LEU A 12 -8.50 34.39 -7.16
CA LEU A 12 -8.55 35.02 -5.83
C LEU A 12 -9.85 34.66 -5.11
N GLY A 13 -9.79 33.57 -4.34
CA GLY A 13 -10.63 33.33 -3.17
C GLY A 13 -11.98 32.63 -3.38
N SER A 14 -12.33 31.76 -2.42
CA SER A 14 -13.65 31.19 -2.20
C SER A 14 -14.04 31.48 -0.76
N THR A 15 -15.10 32.27 -0.58
CA THR A 15 -15.85 32.35 0.68
C THR A 15 -17.33 32.60 0.36
N ASP A 16 -18.21 31.77 0.93
CA ASP A 16 -19.67 31.86 0.87
C ASP A 16 -20.37 31.64 -0.48
N GLU A 17 -20.21 30.44 -1.06
CA GLU A 17 -21.02 29.89 -2.18
C GLU A 17 -20.99 30.69 -3.51
N LYS A 18 -20.17 31.74 -3.63
CA LYS A 18 -20.05 32.55 -4.84
C LYS A 18 -18.63 32.47 -5.40
N VAL A 19 -18.54 32.22 -6.71
CA VAL A 19 -17.27 32.25 -7.45
C VAL A 19 -16.87 33.71 -7.66
N CYS A 20 -15.73 34.12 -7.07
CA CYS A 20 -15.06 35.38 -7.35
C CYS A 20 -13.95 35.14 -8.40
N LEU A 21 -13.99 35.84 -9.53
CA LEU A 21 -13.02 35.66 -10.60
C LEU A 21 -12.71 36.98 -11.29
N THR A 22 -11.43 37.31 -11.45
CA THR A 22 -10.98 38.51 -12.16
C THR A 22 -10.27 38.15 -13.46
N TYR A 23 -10.68 38.79 -14.56
CA TYR A 23 -10.09 38.66 -15.88
C TYR A 23 -9.34 39.92 -16.29
N TRP A 24 -8.26 39.74 -17.03
CA TRP A 24 -7.60 40.85 -17.72
C TRP A 24 -8.23 41.08 -19.10
N LEU A 25 -9.08 42.10 -19.21
CA LEU A 25 -9.89 42.36 -20.40
C LEU A 25 -9.05 42.84 -21.58
N ASN A 26 -7.92 43.52 -21.35
CA ASN A 26 -7.06 44.01 -22.43
C ASN A 26 -6.53 42.86 -23.30
N VAL A 27 -6.21 41.72 -22.68
CA VAL A 27 -5.78 40.51 -23.40
C VAL A 27 -6.96 39.87 -24.13
N LEU A 28 -8.11 39.75 -23.48
CA LEU A 28 -9.29 39.09 -24.06
C LEU A 28 -9.92 39.88 -25.23
N GLN A 29 -9.84 41.20 -25.21
CA GLN A 29 -10.41 42.09 -26.23
C GLN A 29 -9.34 42.73 -27.12
N ASN A 30 -8.08 42.32 -26.99
CA ASN A 30 -6.93 42.82 -27.76
C ASN A 30 -6.81 44.36 -27.76
N LEU A 31 -6.95 44.98 -26.59
CA LEU A 31 -6.97 46.45 -26.41
C LEU A 31 -5.56 47.08 -26.35
N GLY A 32 -4.50 46.30 -26.54
CA GLY A 32 -3.10 46.75 -26.48
C GLY A 32 -2.55 46.97 -25.07
N GLU A 33 -1.22 47.00 -24.94
CA GLU A 33 -0.49 47.16 -23.67
C GLU A 33 -0.25 48.63 -23.25
N THR A 34 -0.59 49.60 -24.10
CA THR A 34 -0.28 51.03 -23.89
C THR A 34 -1.32 51.77 -23.04
N SER A 35 -2.31 51.07 -22.47
CA SER A 35 -3.38 51.64 -21.65
C SER A 35 -3.43 50.99 -20.27
N LEU A 36 -4.05 51.69 -19.30
CA LEU A 36 -4.30 51.15 -17.96
C LEU A 36 -5.04 49.78 -18.06
N PRO A 37 -4.77 48.84 -17.13
CA PRO A 37 -5.40 47.51 -17.19
C PRO A 37 -6.90 47.60 -16.93
N PHE A 38 -7.71 47.23 -17.92
CA PHE A 38 -9.13 46.94 -17.76
C PHE A 38 -9.29 45.54 -17.21
N LEU A 39 -9.94 45.44 -16.05
CA LEU A 39 -10.24 44.18 -15.39
C LEU A 39 -11.75 43.98 -15.33
N VAL A 40 -12.20 42.74 -15.45
CA VAL A 40 -13.59 42.35 -15.16
C VAL A 40 -13.58 41.39 -13.99
N THR A 41 -14.24 41.74 -12.90
CA THR A 41 -14.38 40.87 -11.74
C THR A 41 -15.82 40.41 -11.57
N LEU A 42 -16.03 39.10 -11.56
CA LEU A 42 -17.30 38.45 -11.23
C LEU A 42 -17.40 38.26 -9.73
N ASN A 43 -18.54 38.66 -9.15
CA ASN A 43 -18.86 38.56 -7.73
C ASN A 43 -17.71 38.99 -6.79
N PRO A 44 -17.13 40.20 -6.95
CA PRO A 44 -16.04 40.64 -6.07
C PRO A 44 -16.54 40.78 -4.62
N ASP A 45 -15.73 40.34 -3.66
CA ASP A 45 -16.03 40.43 -2.22
C ASP A 45 -16.19 41.88 -1.75
N TYR A 46 -15.44 42.80 -2.37
CA TYR A 46 -15.53 44.23 -2.18
C TYR A 46 -15.56 44.94 -3.53
N MET A 47 -16.26 46.06 -3.63
CA MET A 47 -16.30 46.81 -4.88
C MET A 47 -14.89 47.33 -5.23
N PRO A 48 -14.37 47.09 -6.45
CA PRO A 48 -13.09 47.64 -6.87
C PRO A 48 -13.09 49.18 -6.75
N GLN A 49 -11.98 49.73 -6.24
CA GLN A 49 -11.84 51.17 -5.97
C GLN A 49 -12.10 52.04 -7.22
N GLN A 50 -11.76 51.53 -8.41
CA GLN A 50 -12.03 52.17 -9.70
C GLN A 50 -12.88 51.24 -10.55
N THR A 51 -14.21 51.45 -10.53
CA THR A 51 -15.17 50.66 -11.31
C THR A 51 -15.74 51.51 -12.42
N LEU A 52 -15.45 51.16 -13.68
CA LEU A 52 -15.99 51.87 -14.85
C LEU A 52 -17.46 51.52 -15.11
N LEU A 53 -17.81 50.24 -14.95
CA LEU A 53 -19.15 49.73 -15.19
C LEU A 53 -19.41 48.54 -14.26
N LYS A 54 -20.60 48.51 -13.65
CA LYS A 54 -21.09 47.38 -12.87
C LYS A 54 -22.45 46.96 -13.41
N TRP A 55 -22.61 45.67 -13.66
CA TRP A 55 -23.90 45.09 -14.02
C TRP A 55 -24.13 43.79 -13.26
N LYS A 56 -25.39 43.40 -13.14
CA LYS A 56 -25.79 42.09 -12.62
C LYS A 56 -26.36 41.28 -13.76
N THR A 57 -25.94 40.03 -13.89
CA THR A 57 -26.50 39.08 -14.84
C THR A 57 -26.76 37.76 -14.12
N GLY A 58 -27.88 37.11 -14.42
CA GLY A 58 -28.11 35.73 -14.00
C GLY A 58 -27.37 34.76 -14.93
N HIS A 59 -27.15 33.53 -14.47
CA HIS A 59 -26.82 32.45 -15.40
C HIS A 59 -28.02 32.18 -16.29
N PRO A 60 -27.84 32.05 -17.62
CA PRO A 60 -28.94 31.74 -18.50
C PRO A 60 -29.45 30.33 -18.17
N VAL A 61 -30.62 30.24 -17.55
CA VAL A 61 -31.36 28.99 -17.40
C VAL A 61 -32.14 28.78 -18.69
N PRO A 62 -31.87 27.72 -19.47
CA PRO A 62 -32.61 27.45 -20.69
C PRO A 62 -34.09 27.26 -20.34
N SER A 63 -34.98 28.00 -21.02
CA SER A 63 -36.41 27.72 -20.92
C SER A 63 -36.71 26.33 -21.47
N VAL A 64 -37.86 25.74 -21.11
CA VAL A 64 -38.31 24.45 -21.69
C VAL A 64 -38.31 24.50 -23.23
N ALA A 65 -38.66 25.65 -23.81
CA ALA A 65 -38.60 25.87 -25.25
C ALA A 65 -37.16 25.88 -25.79
N ALA A 66 -36.23 26.56 -25.11
CA ALA A 66 -34.82 26.59 -25.50
C ALA A 66 -34.16 25.20 -25.38
N THR A 67 -34.47 24.43 -24.34
CA THR A 67 -34.00 23.05 -24.19
C THR A 67 -34.51 22.15 -25.31
N LYS A 68 -35.81 22.24 -25.65
CA LYS A 68 -36.38 21.50 -26.80
C LYS A 68 -35.73 21.92 -28.12
N ALA A 69 -35.52 23.22 -28.34
CA ALA A 69 -34.86 23.73 -29.55
C ALA A 69 -33.41 23.24 -29.68
N SER A 70 -32.67 23.16 -28.56
CA SER A 70 -31.30 22.65 -28.53
C SER A 70 -31.21 21.18 -28.98
N LEU A 71 -32.19 20.35 -28.61
CA LEU A 71 -32.28 18.95 -29.06
C LEU A 71 -32.50 18.82 -30.58
N GLU A 72 -33.14 19.81 -31.19
CA GLU A 72 -33.41 19.85 -32.64
C GLU A 72 -32.26 20.48 -33.44
N LEU A 73 -31.27 21.09 -32.77
CA LEU A 73 -30.17 21.84 -33.40
C LEU A 73 -29.40 20.98 -34.42
N GLY A 74 -29.17 19.70 -34.10
CA GLY A 74 -28.50 18.77 -35.01
C GLY A 74 -29.21 18.59 -36.36
N ARG A 75 -30.52 18.86 -36.44
CA ARG A 75 -31.31 18.73 -37.68
C ARG A 75 -31.22 19.94 -38.60
N ILE A 76 -30.70 21.07 -38.10
CA ILE A 76 -30.54 22.31 -38.87
C ILE A 76 -29.07 22.64 -39.15
N GLN A 77 -28.11 22.05 -38.42
CA GLN A 77 -26.69 22.20 -38.71
C GLN A 77 -26.37 21.80 -40.16
N GLY A 78 -25.67 22.66 -40.88
CA GLY A 78 -25.27 22.45 -42.27
C GLY A 78 -26.38 22.60 -43.30
N LYS A 79 -27.64 22.81 -42.90
CA LYS A 79 -28.70 23.13 -43.87
C LYS A 79 -28.43 24.48 -44.51
N ARG A 80 -28.55 24.53 -45.84
CA ARG A 80 -28.25 25.71 -46.66
C ARG A 80 -26.80 26.22 -46.48
N GLY A 81 -25.87 25.35 -46.06
CA GLY A 81 -24.49 25.72 -45.81
C GLY A 81 -24.29 26.56 -44.53
N ILE A 82 -25.29 26.63 -43.65
CA ILE A 82 -25.24 27.44 -42.43
C ILE A 82 -24.95 26.53 -41.23
N TRP A 83 -23.99 26.94 -40.40
CA TRP A 83 -23.63 26.26 -39.15
C TRP A 83 -23.74 27.22 -37.99
N PHE A 84 -24.31 26.74 -36.88
CA PHE A 84 -24.51 27.50 -35.66
C PHE A 84 -23.49 27.05 -34.61
N CYS A 85 -22.79 27.97 -33.97
CA CYS A 85 -21.91 27.69 -32.85
C CYS A 85 -22.03 28.78 -31.77
N GLY A 86 -21.93 28.39 -30.50
CA GLY A 86 -21.86 29.32 -29.38
C GLY A 86 -22.04 28.64 -28.03
N ALA A 87 -21.65 29.33 -26.96
CA ALA A 87 -21.70 28.82 -25.59
C ALA A 87 -23.13 28.45 -25.13
N TYR A 88 -24.15 29.00 -25.78
CA TYR A 88 -25.57 28.65 -25.56
C TYR A 88 -25.93 27.20 -25.94
N GLN A 89 -25.02 26.46 -26.60
CA GLN A 89 -25.22 25.05 -26.93
C GLN A 89 -24.87 24.10 -25.76
N GLY A 90 -24.49 24.64 -24.60
CA GLY A 90 -24.27 23.91 -23.35
C GLY A 90 -24.84 24.67 -22.16
N TYR A 91 -24.02 24.90 -21.13
CA TYR A 91 -24.41 25.64 -19.93
C TYR A 91 -23.95 27.10 -19.95
N GLY A 92 -23.47 27.58 -21.11
CA GLY A 92 -23.01 28.95 -21.28
C GLY A 92 -21.54 29.15 -20.90
N PHE A 93 -20.77 28.08 -20.68
CA PHE A 93 -19.34 28.18 -20.40
C PHE A 93 -18.51 28.38 -21.68
N HIS A 94 -17.29 28.90 -21.54
CA HIS A 94 -16.40 29.17 -22.68
C HIS A 94 -15.99 27.86 -23.40
N GLU A 95 -15.87 26.78 -22.66
CA GLU A 95 -15.62 25.42 -23.13
C GLU A 95 -16.75 24.92 -24.04
N ASP A 96 -18.01 25.25 -23.74
CA ASP A 96 -19.16 24.94 -24.59
C ASP A 96 -19.07 25.70 -25.92
N GLY A 97 -18.60 26.94 -25.88
CA GLY A 97 -18.35 27.76 -27.07
C GLY A 97 -17.25 27.19 -27.97
N LEU A 98 -16.11 26.81 -27.38
CA LEU A 98 -15.00 26.16 -28.08
C LEU A 98 -15.45 24.85 -28.74
N LYS A 99 -16.17 24.02 -27.98
CA LYS A 99 -16.73 22.75 -28.44
C LYS A 99 -17.70 22.94 -29.61
N ALA A 100 -18.66 23.85 -29.49
CA ALA A 100 -19.61 24.17 -30.55
C ALA A 100 -18.91 24.71 -31.81
N GLY A 101 -17.87 25.54 -31.63
CA GLY A 101 -17.04 26.05 -32.72
C GLY A 101 -16.28 24.94 -33.46
N MET A 102 -15.67 24.00 -32.72
CA MET A 102 -14.99 22.85 -33.31
C MET A 102 -15.95 21.94 -34.08
N VAL A 103 -17.16 21.72 -33.57
CA VAL A 103 -18.21 20.95 -34.27
C VAL A 103 -18.62 21.63 -35.57
N ALA A 104 -18.87 22.94 -35.53
CA ALA A 104 -19.24 23.70 -36.71
C ALA A 104 -18.13 23.71 -37.76
N ALA A 105 -16.88 23.97 -37.36
CA ALA A 105 -15.74 24.00 -38.26
C ALA A 105 -15.49 22.64 -38.94
N ASN A 106 -15.48 21.54 -38.17
CA ASN A 106 -15.31 20.20 -38.75
C ASN A 106 -16.48 19.82 -39.67
N GLY A 107 -17.67 20.25 -39.28
CA GLY A 107 -18.87 20.16 -40.08
C GLY A 107 -18.78 20.81 -41.44
N VAL A 108 -18.36 22.08 -41.49
CA VAL A 108 -18.07 22.82 -42.72
C VAL A 108 -17.04 22.08 -43.58
N LEU A 109 -16.05 21.46 -42.95
CA LEU A 109 -14.98 20.71 -43.62
C LEU A 109 -15.36 19.28 -44.01
N GLY A 110 -16.59 18.81 -43.73
CA GLY A 110 -17.03 17.44 -44.00
C GLY A 110 -16.27 16.36 -43.19
N LYS A 111 -15.56 16.76 -42.12
CA LYS A 111 -14.78 15.87 -41.28
C LYS A 111 -15.60 15.44 -40.06
N ARG A 112 -15.49 14.17 -39.68
CA ARG A 112 -16.04 13.71 -38.39
C ARG A 112 -15.14 14.19 -37.25
N CYS A 113 -15.67 15.05 -36.38
CA CYS A 113 -15.02 15.41 -35.13
C CYS A 113 -15.44 14.41 -34.05
N SER A 114 -14.49 13.69 -33.45
CA SER A 114 -14.70 13.10 -32.13
C SER A 114 -14.74 14.25 -31.13
N ILE A 115 -15.94 14.75 -30.85
CA ILE A 115 -16.17 15.78 -29.85
C ILE A 115 -15.59 15.29 -28.52
N LEU A 116 -14.79 16.14 -27.84
CA LEU A 116 -14.47 15.95 -26.42
C LEU A 116 -15.81 15.76 -25.69
N SER A 117 -16.10 14.52 -25.31
CA SER A 117 -17.25 14.21 -24.48
C SER A 117 -17.12 15.08 -23.24
N ASN A 118 -18.17 15.82 -22.88
CA ASN A 118 -18.23 16.34 -21.51
C ASN A 118 -18.00 15.10 -20.63
N PRO A 119 -17.07 15.15 -19.65
CA PRO A 119 -16.87 14.03 -18.76
C PRO A 119 -18.26 13.62 -18.27
N LYS A 120 -18.65 12.38 -18.55
CA LYS A 120 -19.96 11.89 -18.13
C LYS A 120 -19.98 12.11 -16.62
N HIS A 121 -20.87 12.98 -16.15
CA HIS A 121 -21.07 13.09 -14.72
C HIS A 121 -21.37 11.70 -14.19
N MET A 122 -20.64 11.31 -13.16
CA MET A 122 -20.93 10.08 -12.45
C MET A 122 -22.38 10.16 -11.96
N VAL A 123 -23.24 9.28 -12.48
CA VAL A 123 -24.66 9.20 -12.08
C VAL A 123 -24.80 7.98 -11.18
N PRO A 124 -24.73 8.13 -9.85
CA PRO A 124 -24.96 7.03 -8.94
C PRO A 124 -26.43 6.57 -9.00
N SER A 125 -26.66 5.28 -8.87
CA SER A 125 -27.97 4.72 -8.54
C SER A 125 -28.47 5.22 -7.18
N LEU A 126 -29.73 4.97 -6.83
CA LEU A 126 -30.27 5.33 -5.50
C LEU A 126 -29.46 4.70 -4.36
N VAL A 127 -29.03 3.45 -4.55
CA VAL A 127 -28.21 2.71 -3.58
C VAL A 127 -26.83 3.34 -3.44
N GLU A 128 -26.17 3.63 -4.56
CA GLU A 128 -24.86 4.28 -4.57
C GLU A 128 -24.92 5.71 -4.06
N THR A 129 -26.03 6.42 -4.27
CA THR A 129 -26.26 7.76 -3.72
C THR A 129 -26.33 7.72 -2.19
N GLY A 130 -27.04 6.73 -1.64
CA GLY A 130 -27.07 6.48 -0.20
C GLY A 130 -25.69 6.11 0.35
N ALA A 131 -24.96 5.22 -0.34
CA ALA A 131 -23.61 4.83 0.05
C ALA A 131 -22.63 6.00 0.02
N ARG A 132 -22.69 6.84 -1.02
CA ARG A 132 -21.89 8.06 -1.14
C ARG A 132 -22.17 9.00 0.02
N LEU A 133 -23.43 9.28 0.32
CA LEU A 133 -23.80 10.15 1.45
C LEU A 133 -23.28 9.59 2.79
N PHE A 134 -23.35 8.28 2.98
CA PHE A 134 -22.81 7.64 4.18
C PHE A 134 -21.29 7.80 4.28
N VAL A 135 -20.55 7.45 3.22
CA VAL A 135 -19.08 7.51 3.19
C VAL A 135 -18.58 8.94 3.35
N THR A 136 -19.19 9.92 2.67
CA THR A 136 -18.76 11.32 2.78
C THR A 136 -19.03 11.89 4.18
N ARG A 137 -20.21 11.59 4.77
CA ARG A 137 -20.48 11.97 6.16
C ARG A 137 -19.50 11.31 7.12
N PHE A 138 -19.24 10.03 6.94
CA PHE A 138 -18.27 9.31 7.74
C PHE A 138 -16.89 9.99 7.71
N LEU A 139 -16.33 10.21 6.51
CA LEU A 139 -15.02 10.84 6.34
C LEU A 139 -14.97 12.25 6.97
N SER A 140 -16.08 13.01 6.92
CA SER A 140 -16.15 14.34 7.54
C SER A 140 -16.00 14.32 9.07
N TYR A 141 -16.40 13.24 9.74
CA TYR A 141 -16.22 13.08 11.18
C TYR A 141 -14.91 12.40 11.55
N PHE A 142 -14.41 11.53 10.68
CA PHE A 142 -13.26 10.69 10.96
C PHE A 142 -11.92 11.34 10.70
N ILE A 143 -11.84 12.16 9.65
CA ILE A 143 -10.60 12.86 9.28
C ILE A 143 -10.44 14.08 10.20
N LEU A 144 -9.80 13.85 11.34
CA LEU A 144 -9.41 14.85 12.34
C LEU A 144 -8.01 15.42 12.10
N THR A 145 -7.16 14.73 11.33
CA THR A 145 -5.83 15.17 10.89
C THR A 145 -5.54 14.75 9.46
N GLY A 146 -4.73 15.55 8.73
CA GLY A 146 -4.49 15.36 7.30
C GLY A 146 -5.65 15.82 6.41
N SER A 147 -5.51 15.61 5.09
CA SER A 147 -6.49 16.04 4.10
C SER A 147 -6.76 14.95 3.05
N VAL A 148 -8.02 14.57 2.89
CA VAL A 148 -8.49 13.64 1.84
C VAL A 148 -9.46 14.38 0.94
N ILE A 149 -9.16 14.41 -0.35
CA ILE A 149 -10.04 14.99 -1.36
C ILE A 149 -10.54 13.88 -2.29
N LEU A 150 -11.86 13.76 -2.43
CA LEU A 150 -12.49 12.92 -3.46
C LEU A 150 -12.85 13.79 -4.66
N LEU A 151 -12.35 13.42 -5.83
CA LEU A 151 -12.69 14.01 -7.12
C LEU A 151 -13.45 12.95 -7.93
N GLU A 152 -14.76 13.12 -8.06
CA GLU A 152 -15.60 12.24 -8.87
C GLU A 152 -15.42 12.53 -10.37
N GLU A 153 -15.57 11.51 -11.20
CA GLU A 153 -15.63 11.68 -12.65
C GLU A 153 -16.85 12.56 -13.00
N GLY A 154 -16.58 13.71 -13.64
CA GLY A 154 -17.57 14.78 -13.81
C GLY A 154 -17.38 16.02 -12.93
N GLY A 155 -16.39 16.01 -12.02
CA GLY A 155 -15.90 17.24 -11.38
C GLY A 155 -16.51 17.57 -10.01
N THR A 156 -17.38 16.73 -9.45
CA THR A 156 -17.82 16.88 -8.06
C THR A 156 -16.65 16.62 -7.13
N MET A 157 -16.45 17.53 -6.16
CA MET A 157 -15.36 17.46 -5.19
C MET A 157 -15.88 17.42 -3.76
N PHE A 158 -15.31 16.53 -2.96
CA PHE A 158 -15.48 16.50 -1.51
C PHE A 158 -14.11 16.66 -0.85
N THR A 159 -14.01 17.58 0.11
CA THR A 159 -12.78 17.81 0.88
C THR A 159 -13.05 17.48 2.34
N PHE A 160 -12.22 16.59 2.89
CA PHE A 160 -12.21 16.22 4.31
C PHE A 160 -10.86 16.64 4.87
N GLU A 161 -10.87 17.66 5.71
CA GLU A 161 -9.65 18.23 6.28
C GLU A 161 -9.75 18.30 7.79
N GLY A 162 -8.76 17.70 8.43
CA GLY A 162 -8.63 17.69 9.87
C GLY A 162 -8.09 19.01 10.42
N THR A 163 -8.58 19.42 11.58
CA THR A 163 -8.08 20.62 12.28
C THR A 163 -6.77 20.37 13.03
N SER A 164 -6.39 19.12 13.25
CA SER A 164 -5.16 18.75 13.94
C SER A 164 -3.95 18.74 12.99
N THR A 165 -2.87 19.39 13.40
CA THR A 165 -1.58 19.46 12.66
C THR A 165 -0.70 18.21 12.80
N LYS A 166 -1.17 17.15 13.47
CA LYS A 166 -0.37 15.94 13.75
C LYS A 166 0.03 15.16 12.49
N CYS A 167 -0.76 15.23 11.42
CA CYS A 167 -0.49 14.64 10.12
C CYS A 167 -0.63 15.72 9.06
N PRO A 168 0.47 16.18 8.43
CA PRO A 168 0.42 17.19 7.37
C PRO A 168 0.10 16.60 5.99
N LEU A 169 -0.15 15.28 5.91
CA LEU A 169 -0.32 14.58 4.65
C LEU A 169 -1.63 14.96 3.96
N LYS A 170 -1.56 15.01 2.63
CA LYS A 170 -2.70 15.23 1.75
C LYS A 170 -2.73 14.17 0.66
N THR A 171 -3.94 13.73 0.32
CA THR A 171 -4.16 12.83 -0.81
C THR A 171 -5.40 13.24 -1.60
N VAL A 172 -5.36 13.02 -2.91
CA VAL A 172 -6.47 13.30 -3.83
C VAL A 172 -6.82 12.03 -4.58
N ILE A 173 -7.99 11.50 -4.27
CA ILE A 173 -8.58 10.30 -4.84
C ILE A 173 -9.43 10.71 -6.05
N LYS A 174 -9.20 10.11 -7.21
CA LYS A 174 -10.09 10.19 -8.37
C LYS A 174 -11.03 9.00 -8.37
N VAL A 175 -12.32 9.22 -8.16
CA VAL A 175 -13.36 8.20 -8.18
C VAL A 175 -13.91 8.06 -9.60
N HIS A 176 -13.68 6.90 -10.22
CA HIS A 176 -14.11 6.60 -11.60
C HIS A 176 -15.45 5.86 -11.64
N ASN A 177 -15.81 5.19 -10.54
CA ASN A 177 -17.03 4.38 -10.47
C ASN A 177 -17.72 4.55 -9.11
N PRO A 178 -19.04 4.83 -9.07
CA PRO A 178 -19.76 5.06 -7.82
C PRO A 178 -19.86 3.80 -6.94
N HIS A 179 -19.61 2.61 -7.51
CA HIS A 179 -19.49 1.36 -6.77
C HIS A 179 -18.40 1.38 -5.68
N PHE A 180 -17.40 2.26 -5.83
CA PHE A 180 -16.42 2.57 -4.79
C PHE A 180 -17.09 2.85 -3.43
N TYR A 181 -18.11 3.70 -3.41
CA TYR A 181 -18.79 4.08 -2.16
C TYR A 181 -19.52 2.91 -1.54
N TRP A 182 -20.14 2.06 -2.37
CA TRP A 182 -20.82 0.86 -1.92
C TRP A 182 -19.84 -0.09 -1.23
N LYS A 183 -18.71 -0.42 -1.88
CA LYS A 183 -17.68 -1.30 -1.31
C LYS A 183 -17.12 -0.76 -0.01
N VAL A 184 -16.73 0.52 0.02
CA VAL A 184 -16.19 1.15 1.25
C VAL A 184 -17.22 1.12 2.37
N MET A 185 -18.50 1.38 2.08
CA MET A 185 -19.56 1.32 3.09
C MET A 185 -19.80 -0.10 3.63
N THR A 186 -19.80 -1.13 2.78
CA THR A 186 -20.19 -2.49 3.19
C THR A 186 -19.05 -3.38 3.63
N GLU A 187 -17.82 -3.11 3.17
CA GLU A 187 -16.63 -3.94 3.39
C GLU A 187 -15.44 -3.16 3.96
N ALA A 188 -15.61 -1.88 4.32
CA ALA A 188 -14.61 -1.05 4.99
C ALA A 188 -13.22 -1.08 4.30
N ASP A 189 -12.18 -1.51 5.02
CA ASP A 189 -10.80 -1.59 4.53
C ASP A 189 -10.62 -2.60 3.39
N LEU A 190 -11.28 -3.77 3.48
CA LEU A 190 -11.30 -4.75 2.38
C LEU A 190 -12.05 -4.19 1.16
N GLY A 191 -13.11 -3.42 1.39
CA GLY A 191 -13.85 -2.73 0.32
C GLY A 191 -13.01 -1.66 -0.37
N LEU A 192 -12.23 -0.89 0.39
CA LEU A 192 -11.28 0.08 -0.15
C LEU A 192 -10.21 -0.60 -1.01
N ALA A 193 -9.63 -1.71 -0.52
CA ALA A 193 -8.64 -2.47 -1.29
C ALA A 193 -9.24 -3.05 -2.58
N ASP A 194 -10.43 -3.66 -2.49
CA ASP A 194 -11.11 -4.25 -3.65
C ASP A 194 -11.53 -3.19 -4.67
N ALA A 195 -11.97 -2.01 -4.24
CA ALA A 195 -12.27 -0.90 -5.13
C ALA A 195 -11.00 -0.42 -5.89
N TYR A 196 -9.85 -0.36 -5.21
CA TYR A 196 -8.57 -0.03 -5.85
C TYR A 196 -8.15 -1.10 -6.87
N ILE A 197 -8.20 -2.38 -6.48
CA ILE A 197 -7.84 -3.52 -7.35
C ILE A 197 -8.72 -3.58 -8.60
N ASN A 198 -10.00 -3.21 -8.49
CA ASN A 198 -10.92 -3.16 -9.62
C ASN A 198 -10.87 -1.85 -10.41
N SER A 199 -9.93 -0.95 -10.11
CA SER A 199 -9.75 0.34 -10.80
C SER A 199 -10.98 1.26 -10.68
N GLU A 200 -11.75 1.15 -9.60
CA GLU A 200 -12.92 2.01 -9.33
C GLU A 200 -12.50 3.40 -8.84
N PHE A 201 -11.28 3.51 -8.30
CA PHE A 201 -10.63 4.78 -8.03
C PHE A 201 -9.12 4.72 -8.29
N SER A 202 -8.50 5.89 -8.35
CA SER A 202 -7.06 6.05 -8.46
C SER A 202 -6.61 7.31 -7.71
N PHE A 203 -5.34 7.69 -7.81
CA PHE A 203 -4.80 8.88 -7.17
C PHE A 203 -4.28 9.88 -8.20
N VAL A 204 -4.38 11.18 -7.88
CA VAL A 204 -3.69 12.23 -8.65
C VAL A 204 -2.18 12.02 -8.57
N ASP A 205 -1.67 11.82 -7.35
CA ASP A 205 -0.30 11.43 -7.10
C ASP A 205 -0.18 9.90 -7.19
N LYS A 206 0.41 9.41 -8.29
CA LYS A 206 0.61 7.97 -8.52
C LYS A 206 1.72 7.36 -7.66
N LYS A 207 2.58 8.17 -7.04
CA LYS A 207 3.73 7.68 -6.30
C LYS A 207 3.43 7.55 -4.81
N GLU A 208 2.82 8.57 -4.24
CA GLU A 208 2.60 8.68 -2.78
C GLU A 208 1.11 8.74 -2.40
N GLY A 209 0.19 8.86 -3.37
CA GLY A 209 -1.24 9.08 -3.07
C GLY A 209 -1.87 7.97 -2.23
N LEU A 210 -1.61 6.70 -2.57
CA LEU A 210 -2.12 5.54 -1.84
C LEU A 210 -1.46 5.42 -0.46
N LEU A 211 -0.13 5.53 -0.41
CA LEU A 211 0.62 5.54 0.85
C LEU A 211 0.09 6.61 1.81
N ASN A 212 -0.06 7.85 1.33
CA ASN A 212 -0.58 8.97 2.11
C ASN A 212 -2.00 8.71 2.60
N LEU A 213 -2.87 8.13 1.77
CA LEU A 213 -4.21 7.75 2.20
C LEU A 213 -4.15 6.79 3.39
N ILE A 214 -3.40 5.70 3.28
CA ILE A 214 -3.31 4.68 4.34
C ILE A 214 -2.71 5.28 5.61
N MET A 215 -1.68 6.12 5.49
CA MET A 215 -1.08 6.83 6.64
C MET A 215 -2.07 7.79 7.31
N ILE A 216 -2.85 8.56 6.55
CA ILE A 216 -3.91 9.43 7.08
C ILE A 216 -4.96 8.60 7.83
N LEU A 217 -5.39 7.47 7.25
CA LEU A 217 -6.40 6.60 7.88
C LEU A 217 -5.90 5.99 9.20
N ILE A 218 -4.63 5.54 9.24
CA ILE A 218 -3.98 5.04 10.46
C ILE A 218 -3.91 6.14 11.53
N ALA A 219 -3.41 7.33 11.18
CA ALA A 219 -3.28 8.44 12.12
C ALA A 219 -4.62 8.85 12.75
N ASN A 220 -5.69 8.88 11.94
CA ASN A 220 -7.03 9.21 12.43
C ASN A 220 -7.66 8.12 13.29
N ARG A 221 -7.40 6.83 12.99
CA ARG A 221 -7.81 5.73 13.87
C ARG A 221 -7.20 5.89 15.27
N ASP A 222 -5.91 6.16 15.34
CA ASP A 222 -5.17 6.22 16.62
C ASP A 222 -5.53 7.48 17.43
N LEU A 223 -5.91 8.58 16.76
CA LEU A 223 -6.46 9.76 17.43
C LEU A 223 -7.87 9.52 17.98
N ASN A 224 -8.73 8.86 17.21
CA ASN A 224 -10.09 8.55 17.65
C ASN A 224 -10.12 7.58 18.83
N SER A 225 -9.25 6.56 18.85
CA SER A 225 -9.15 5.62 19.97
C SER A 225 -8.73 6.31 21.28
N SER A 226 -7.89 7.36 21.20
CA SER A 226 -7.44 8.14 22.35
C SER A 226 -8.54 9.02 22.96
N ASN A 227 -9.52 9.45 22.16
CA ASN A 227 -10.60 10.34 22.58
C ASN A 227 -11.84 9.61 23.12
N SER A 228 -12.07 8.34 22.76
CA SER A 228 -13.23 7.57 23.22
C SER A 228 -12.89 6.62 24.37
N LYS A 229 -13.44 6.85 25.58
CA LYS A 229 -13.42 5.90 26.71
C LYS A 229 -14.37 4.68 26.51
N LEU A 230 -14.98 4.52 25.33
CA LEU A 230 -16.03 3.53 25.08
C LEU A 230 -15.51 2.36 24.21
N SER A 231 -15.40 1.19 24.85
CA SER A 231 -15.12 -0.16 24.32
C SER A 231 -14.11 -0.32 23.16
N LYS A 232 -12.89 -0.74 23.53
CA LYS A 232 -11.81 -1.30 22.70
C LYS A 232 -12.18 -2.67 22.05
N LYS A 233 -13.32 -2.79 21.39
CA LYS A 233 -13.72 -4.04 20.72
C LYS A 233 -14.06 -3.78 19.27
N ARG A 234 -13.19 -4.30 18.39
CA ARG A 234 -13.28 -4.40 16.92
C ARG A 234 -12.73 -3.19 16.19
N GLY A 235 -12.17 -3.46 15.00
CA GLY A 235 -11.40 -2.52 14.21
C GLY A 235 -12.10 -1.21 13.93
N TRP A 236 -11.34 -0.30 13.34
CA TRP A 236 -11.72 1.09 13.08
C TRP A 236 -13.11 1.31 12.44
N TRP A 237 -13.73 0.25 11.87
CA TRP A 237 -15.12 0.18 11.44
C TRP A 237 -15.78 -1.12 11.93
N THR A 238 -16.95 -1.01 12.56
CA THR A 238 -18.01 -2.02 12.39
C THR A 238 -19.09 -1.35 11.54
N PRO A 239 -19.66 -1.95 10.49
CA PRO A 239 -20.84 -1.37 9.85
C PRO A 239 -22.06 -1.68 10.72
N TRP A 240 -22.83 -0.65 11.12
CA TRP A 240 -24.07 -0.79 11.93
C TRP A 240 -25.26 -1.34 11.11
N LEU A 241 -25.02 -1.85 9.90
CA LEU A 241 -26.06 -2.37 9.01
C LEU A 241 -25.97 -3.89 8.88
N PHE A 242 -27.14 -4.54 8.91
CA PHE A 242 -27.37 -5.99 8.82
C PHE A 242 -26.65 -6.72 7.66
N THR A 243 -26.09 -6.00 6.68
CA THR A 243 -25.33 -6.57 5.56
C THR A 243 -23.91 -6.99 5.93
N ALA A 244 -23.33 -6.46 7.00
CA ALA A 244 -21.96 -6.80 7.43
C ALA A 244 -21.84 -8.19 8.07
N GLY A 245 -22.94 -8.77 8.55
CA GLY A 245 -22.95 -10.09 9.18
C GLY A 245 -22.58 -11.21 8.20
N LEU A 246 -23.06 -11.13 6.95
CA LEU A 246 -22.80 -12.15 5.93
C LEU A 246 -21.40 -12.01 5.30
N THR A 247 -20.95 -10.78 5.03
CA THR A 247 -19.63 -10.52 4.44
C THR A 247 -18.50 -10.72 5.47
N SER A 248 -18.67 -10.25 6.71
CA SER A 248 -17.71 -10.53 7.79
C SER A 248 -17.66 -12.01 8.14
N ALA A 249 -18.80 -12.73 8.10
CA ALA A 249 -18.83 -14.18 8.30
C ALA A 249 -18.12 -14.94 7.16
N LYS A 250 -18.24 -14.48 5.90
CA LYS A 250 -17.51 -15.06 4.76
C LYS A 250 -16.00 -14.98 4.95
N TYR A 251 -15.47 -13.82 5.35
CA TYR A 251 -14.03 -13.65 5.60
C TYR A 251 -13.58 -14.39 6.86
N PHE A 252 -14.39 -14.35 7.94
CA PHE A 252 -14.12 -15.10 9.16
C PHE A 252 -14.08 -16.62 8.94
N LEU A 253 -15.05 -17.19 8.22
CA LEU A 253 -15.09 -18.62 7.92
C LEU A 253 -13.91 -19.04 7.02
N LYS A 254 -13.56 -18.22 6.02
CA LYS A 254 -12.35 -18.44 5.21
C LYS A 254 -11.07 -18.39 6.05
N HIS A 255 -10.97 -17.46 7.00
CA HIS A 255 -9.83 -17.35 7.91
C HIS A 255 -9.70 -18.62 8.78
N VAL A 256 -10.81 -19.10 9.36
CA VAL A 256 -10.82 -20.33 10.17
C VAL A 256 -10.45 -21.57 9.33
N LEU A 257 -10.74 -21.61 8.03
CA LEU A 257 -10.34 -22.72 7.17
C LEU A 257 -8.86 -22.69 6.75
N ARG A 258 -8.10 -21.66 7.14
CA ARG A 258 -6.70 -21.44 6.75
C ARG A 258 -5.68 -21.68 7.88
N HIS A 259 -6.07 -22.27 9.02
CA HIS A 259 -5.13 -22.57 10.13
C HIS A 259 -3.94 -23.43 9.67
N ASN A 260 -2.74 -23.16 10.22
CA ASN A 260 -1.47 -23.76 9.77
C ASN A 260 -1.16 -25.14 10.37
N SER A 261 -2.10 -26.08 10.24
CA SER A 261 -1.78 -27.51 10.40
C SER A 261 -0.68 -27.93 9.39
N LEU A 262 -0.01 -29.08 9.59
CA LEU A 262 1.07 -29.54 8.72
C LEU A 262 0.72 -29.50 7.22
N THR A 263 -0.43 -30.04 6.84
CA THR A 263 -0.89 -30.08 5.44
C THR A 263 -1.30 -28.71 4.91
N GLN A 264 -1.92 -27.88 5.76
CA GLN A 264 -2.44 -26.57 5.36
C GLN A 264 -1.34 -25.50 5.29
N ALA A 265 -0.31 -25.60 6.15
CA ALA A 265 0.87 -24.73 6.12
C ALA A 265 1.57 -24.80 4.75
N ARG A 266 1.85 -26.01 4.25
CA ARG A 266 2.41 -26.20 2.90
C ARG A 266 1.54 -25.56 1.82
N ARG A 267 0.21 -25.76 1.87
CA ARG A 267 -0.73 -25.17 0.91
C ARG A 267 -0.76 -23.64 0.96
N ASN A 268 -0.65 -23.06 2.16
CA ASN A 268 -0.61 -21.61 2.34
C ASN A 268 0.70 -21.01 1.78
N ILE A 269 1.84 -21.63 2.08
CA ILE A 269 3.15 -21.21 1.56
C ILE A 269 3.22 -21.33 0.03
N SER A 270 2.88 -22.50 -0.54
CA SER A 270 2.90 -22.71 -1.99
C SER A 270 2.09 -21.69 -2.77
N ARG A 271 0.92 -21.25 -2.25
CA ARG A 271 0.08 -20.26 -2.95
C ARG A 271 0.74 -18.90 -3.17
N HIS A 272 1.66 -18.50 -2.31
CA HIS A 272 2.36 -17.21 -2.42
C HIS A 272 3.74 -17.39 -3.07
N TYR A 273 4.51 -18.37 -2.62
CA TYR A 273 5.91 -18.52 -3.01
C TYR A 273 6.10 -19.31 -4.32
N ASP A 274 5.14 -20.14 -4.70
CA ASP A 274 5.18 -20.86 -5.99
C ASP A 274 4.48 -20.06 -7.11
N LEU A 275 4.27 -18.75 -6.93
CA LEU A 275 3.68 -17.88 -7.96
C LEU A 275 4.55 -17.85 -9.23
N SER A 276 5.82 -17.47 -9.08
CA SER A 276 6.83 -17.48 -10.15
C SER A 276 8.14 -16.90 -9.61
N ASN A 277 9.25 -17.64 -9.71
CA ASN A 277 10.58 -17.09 -9.41
C ASN A 277 10.93 -15.91 -10.32
N ASP A 278 10.51 -15.95 -11.59
CA ASP A 278 10.72 -14.85 -12.55
C ASP A 278 10.00 -13.58 -12.10
N LEU A 279 8.81 -13.69 -11.52
CA LEU A 279 8.10 -12.55 -10.95
C LEU A 279 8.88 -11.92 -9.79
N PHE A 280 9.31 -12.73 -8.81
CA PHE A 280 10.06 -12.24 -7.65
C PHE A 280 11.36 -11.55 -8.07
N ALA A 281 12.08 -12.12 -9.05
CA ALA A 281 13.31 -11.55 -9.60
C ALA A 281 13.12 -10.17 -10.27
N LEU A 282 11.89 -9.77 -10.62
CA LEU A 282 11.63 -8.45 -11.22
C LEU A 282 11.64 -7.31 -10.21
N PHE A 283 11.43 -7.59 -8.92
CA PHE A 283 11.35 -6.54 -7.90
C PHE A 283 12.29 -6.72 -6.70
N LEU A 284 12.72 -7.95 -6.42
CA LEU A 284 13.79 -8.21 -5.45
C LEU A 284 15.16 -7.78 -6.02
N ASP A 285 16.16 -7.70 -5.15
CA ASP A 285 17.55 -7.57 -5.56
C ASP A 285 18.10 -8.93 -6.06
N GLU A 286 19.33 -8.96 -6.56
CA GLU A 286 19.90 -10.17 -7.18
C GLU A 286 20.12 -11.31 -6.18
N THR A 287 20.05 -11.04 -4.88
CA THR A 287 20.09 -12.09 -3.85
C THR A 287 18.77 -12.84 -3.69
N MET A 288 17.68 -12.39 -4.34
CA MET A 288 16.34 -12.96 -4.17
C MET A 288 15.89 -12.97 -2.70
N THR A 289 16.24 -11.93 -1.94
CA THR A 289 15.91 -11.84 -0.51
C THR A 289 14.57 -11.14 -0.31
N TYR A 290 13.52 -11.92 -0.01
CA TYR A 290 12.19 -11.40 0.30
C TYR A 290 11.97 -11.25 1.81
N SER A 291 12.74 -10.36 2.42
CA SER A 291 12.64 -9.99 3.83
C SER A 291 13.13 -8.55 4.03
N CYS A 292 12.93 -7.97 5.21
CA CYS A 292 13.49 -6.65 5.56
C CYS A 292 15.00 -6.56 5.32
N ALA A 293 15.45 -5.49 4.67
CA ALA A 293 16.85 -5.12 4.55
C ALA A 293 17.28 -4.19 5.71
N VAL A 294 18.58 -3.89 5.85
CA VAL A 294 19.09 -2.92 6.85
C VAL A 294 19.90 -1.84 6.14
N PHE A 295 19.35 -0.63 6.10
CA PHE A 295 19.89 0.53 5.39
C PHE A 295 20.76 1.41 6.28
N LYS A 296 21.87 1.93 5.77
CA LYS A 296 22.65 3.01 6.41
C LYS A 296 22.12 4.39 6.08
N THR A 297 21.62 4.56 4.86
CA THR A 297 21.06 5.82 4.35
C THR A 297 19.82 5.51 3.50
N GLU A 298 18.95 6.50 3.30
CA GLU A 298 17.68 6.29 2.58
C GLU A 298 17.86 5.94 1.09
N ASP A 299 18.95 6.40 0.46
CA ASP A 299 19.24 6.21 -0.97
C ASP A 299 20.18 5.03 -1.26
N GLU A 300 20.50 4.23 -0.25
CA GLU A 300 21.40 3.09 -0.41
C GLU A 300 20.77 2.00 -1.31
N ASP A 301 21.62 1.30 -2.06
CA ASP A 301 21.17 0.21 -2.92
C ASP A 301 20.56 -0.94 -2.09
N LEU A 302 19.46 -1.52 -2.61
CA LEU A 302 18.73 -2.58 -1.91
C LEU A 302 19.62 -3.80 -1.65
N LYS A 303 20.50 -4.16 -2.59
CA LYS A 303 21.41 -5.30 -2.45
C LYS A 303 22.39 -5.08 -1.31
N ASP A 304 22.99 -3.90 -1.21
CA ASP A 304 23.93 -3.55 -0.15
C ASP A 304 23.25 -3.58 1.22
N ALA A 305 22.01 -3.09 1.30
CA ALA A 305 21.19 -3.15 2.50
C ALA A 305 20.81 -4.60 2.89
N GLN A 306 20.54 -5.47 1.90
CA GLN A 306 20.27 -6.90 2.16
C GLN A 306 21.51 -7.65 2.61
N GLN A 307 22.67 -7.40 1.98
CA GLN A 307 23.95 -7.98 2.37
C GLN A 307 24.36 -7.56 3.78
N ARG A 308 24.04 -6.33 4.18
CA ARG A 308 24.21 -5.89 5.57
C ARG A 308 23.32 -6.65 6.53
N LYS A 309 22.03 -6.78 6.22
CA LYS A 309 21.11 -7.57 7.03
C LYS A 309 21.60 -9.02 7.20
N ILE A 310 22.06 -9.65 6.11
CA ILE A 310 22.66 -11.00 6.15
C ILE A 310 23.89 -11.02 7.06
N SER A 311 24.78 -10.04 6.93
CA SER A 311 25.99 -9.92 7.77
C SER A 311 25.64 -9.83 9.26
N LEU A 312 24.66 -9.00 9.61
CA LEU A 312 24.18 -8.85 10.99
C LEU A 312 23.62 -10.17 11.54
N LEU A 313 22.86 -10.93 10.75
CA LEU A 313 22.36 -12.24 11.18
C LEU A 313 23.50 -13.23 11.45
N ILE A 314 24.51 -13.27 10.58
CA ILE A 314 25.70 -14.14 10.72
C ILE A 314 26.48 -13.77 11.98
N GLU A 315 26.71 -12.48 12.20
CA GLU A 315 27.46 -11.98 13.34
C GLU A 315 26.70 -12.18 14.66
N LYS A 316 25.37 -11.96 14.68
CA LYS A 316 24.50 -12.27 15.82
C LYS A 316 24.51 -13.75 16.16
N ALA A 317 24.52 -14.61 15.15
CA ALA A 317 24.64 -16.06 15.33
C ALA A 317 26.07 -16.50 15.72
N ARG A 318 27.08 -15.64 15.68
CA ARG A 318 28.48 -15.98 16.04
C ARG A 318 28.97 -17.27 15.34
N ILE A 319 28.76 -17.36 14.04
CA ILE A 319 29.07 -18.56 13.24
C ILE A 319 30.57 -18.70 13.00
N TYR A 320 31.09 -19.93 13.08
CA TYR A 320 32.44 -20.28 12.64
C TYR A 320 32.48 -21.66 11.96
N SER A 321 33.62 -22.02 11.40
CA SER A 321 33.80 -23.13 10.44
C SER A 321 33.41 -24.53 10.92
N LYS A 322 33.38 -24.80 12.23
CA LYS A 322 33.04 -26.14 12.74
C LYS A 322 31.55 -26.31 13.06
N HIS A 323 30.76 -25.25 12.92
CA HIS A 323 29.34 -25.33 13.25
C HIS A 323 28.52 -26.08 12.20
N GLU A 324 27.45 -26.73 12.66
CA GLU A 324 26.28 -27.10 11.88
C GLU A 324 25.16 -26.07 12.07
N ILE A 325 24.74 -25.47 10.96
CA ILE A 325 23.70 -24.43 10.95
C ILE A 325 22.38 -25.02 10.44
N LEU A 326 21.28 -24.65 11.09
CA LEU A 326 19.93 -24.85 10.59
C LEU A 326 19.29 -23.50 10.24
N GLU A 327 18.74 -23.39 9.04
CA GLU A 327 17.88 -22.29 8.64
C GLU A 327 16.45 -22.78 8.45
N ILE A 328 15.53 -22.24 9.24
CA ILE A 328 14.10 -22.54 9.14
C ILE A 328 13.44 -21.49 8.25
N GLY A 329 13.01 -21.91 7.05
CA GLY A 329 12.49 -21.01 6.02
C GLY A 329 13.62 -20.41 5.19
N CYS A 330 14.39 -21.25 4.48
CA CYS A 330 15.61 -20.82 3.78
C CYS A 330 15.42 -19.98 2.52
N GLY A 331 14.17 -19.74 2.10
CA GLY A 331 13.85 -18.99 0.90
C GLY A 331 14.61 -19.51 -0.32
N TRP A 332 15.19 -18.58 -1.08
CA TRP A 332 16.01 -18.86 -2.27
C TRP A 332 17.49 -19.16 -1.96
N GLY A 333 17.86 -19.32 -0.68
CA GLY A 333 19.18 -19.81 -0.26
C GLY A 333 20.29 -18.76 -0.14
N SER A 334 19.97 -17.47 -0.21
CA SER A 334 20.97 -16.39 -0.17
C SER A 334 21.77 -16.36 1.15
N LEU A 335 21.10 -16.56 2.28
CA LEU A 335 21.75 -16.62 3.60
C LEU A 335 22.69 -17.83 3.69
N ALA A 336 22.26 -19.00 3.23
CA ALA A 336 23.07 -20.22 3.22
C ALA A 336 24.39 -20.04 2.45
N ILE A 337 24.29 -19.48 1.23
CA ILE A 337 25.46 -19.22 0.38
C ILE A 337 26.43 -18.28 1.10
N GLU A 338 25.94 -17.19 1.67
CA GLU A 338 26.80 -16.20 2.31
C GLU A 338 27.46 -16.72 3.60
N VAL A 339 26.71 -17.45 4.43
CA VAL A 339 27.22 -18.09 5.65
C VAL A 339 28.38 -19.03 5.32
N VAL A 340 28.19 -19.92 4.35
CA VAL A 340 29.20 -20.92 4.00
C VAL A 340 30.38 -20.29 3.26
N LYS A 341 30.17 -19.30 2.39
CA LYS A 341 31.28 -18.55 1.77
C LYS A 341 32.21 -17.90 2.80
N ARG A 342 31.64 -17.32 3.86
CA ARG A 342 32.42 -16.62 4.90
C ARG A 342 33.10 -17.55 5.89
N THR A 343 32.49 -18.69 6.19
CA THR A 343 32.89 -19.49 7.35
C THR A 343 33.33 -20.91 7.00
N GLY A 344 32.89 -21.47 5.87
CA GLY A 344 33.12 -22.87 5.50
C GLY A 344 32.37 -23.89 6.35
N CYS A 345 31.39 -23.45 7.15
CA CYS A 345 30.62 -24.34 8.03
C CYS A 345 29.67 -25.27 7.26
N LYS A 346 29.05 -26.22 7.96
CA LYS A 346 27.97 -27.03 7.39
C LYS A 346 26.62 -26.32 7.56
N TYR A 347 25.77 -26.40 6.54
CA TYR A 347 24.51 -25.68 6.50
C TYR A 347 23.37 -26.58 6.05
N THR A 348 22.26 -26.56 6.79
CA THR A 348 20.99 -27.18 6.40
C THR A 348 19.91 -26.11 6.33
N GLY A 349 19.35 -25.86 5.15
CA GLY A 349 18.18 -25.00 4.98
C GLY A 349 16.92 -25.83 4.72
N ILE A 350 15.80 -25.46 5.34
CA ILE A 350 14.51 -26.12 5.09
C ILE A 350 13.48 -25.12 4.57
N THR A 351 12.66 -25.57 3.62
CA THR A 351 11.53 -24.80 3.07
C THR A 351 10.33 -25.73 2.81
N LEU A 352 9.15 -25.13 2.65
CA LEU A 352 7.92 -25.80 2.22
C LEU A 352 7.57 -25.54 0.74
N SER A 353 8.34 -24.69 0.04
CA SER A 353 8.16 -24.36 -1.37
C SER A 353 9.11 -25.18 -2.25
N GLU A 354 8.54 -25.88 -3.24
CA GLU A 354 9.31 -26.65 -4.21
C GLU A 354 10.09 -25.73 -5.17
N GLU A 355 9.50 -24.59 -5.54
CA GLU A 355 10.14 -23.60 -6.43
C GLU A 355 11.32 -22.88 -5.75
N GLN A 356 11.20 -22.57 -4.47
CA GLN A 356 12.32 -22.04 -3.67
C GLN A 356 13.43 -23.06 -3.53
N LEU A 357 13.10 -24.31 -3.20
CA LEU A 357 14.07 -25.39 -3.05
C LEU A 357 14.89 -25.57 -4.34
N LYS A 358 14.20 -25.69 -5.48
CA LYS A 358 14.85 -25.87 -6.79
C LYS A 358 15.76 -24.70 -7.14
N PHE A 359 15.33 -23.47 -6.88
CA PHE A 359 16.15 -22.29 -7.12
C PHE A 359 17.39 -22.25 -6.20
N ALA A 360 17.21 -22.55 -4.91
CA ALA A 360 18.28 -22.53 -3.93
C ALA A 360 19.34 -23.60 -4.24
N GLU A 361 18.93 -24.81 -4.62
CA GLU A 361 19.84 -25.90 -5.04
C GLU A 361 20.66 -25.50 -6.27
N ASN A 362 20.03 -24.87 -7.27
CA ASN A 362 20.74 -24.38 -8.46
C ASN A 362 21.74 -23.28 -8.09
N SER A 363 21.33 -22.31 -7.27
CA SER A 363 22.19 -21.20 -6.82
C SER A 363 23.42 -21.68 -6.05
N VAL A 364 23.25 -22.70 -5.20
CA VAL A 364 24.37 -23.32 -4.45
C VAL A 364 25.30 -24.10 -5.36
N LYS A 365 24.77 -24.81 -6.36
CA LYS A 365 25.57 -25.53 -7.36
C LYS A 365 26.39 -24.56 -8.21
N GLU A 366 25.80 -23.46 -8.64
CA GLU A 366 26.50 -22.38 -9.38
C GLU A 366 27.60 -21.73 -8.53
N ALA A 367 27.38 -21.61 -7.21
CA ALA A 367 28.37 -21.11 -6.28
C ALA A 367 29.47 -22.14 -5.90
N GLY A 368 29.31 -23.42 -6.28
CA GLY A 368 30.25 -24.49 -5.96
C GLY A 368 30.27 -24.90 -4.47
N LEU A 369 29.15 -24.77 -3.76
CA LEU A 369 29.06 -24.96 -2.30
C LEU A 369 28.23 -26.17 -1.86
N GLN A 370 27.85 -27.03 -2.80
CA GLN A 370 26.96 -28.18 -2.58
C GLN A 370 27.48 -29.20 -1.56
N ASP A 371 28.79 -29.24 -1.31
CA ASP A 371 29.39 -30.17 -0.33
C ASP A 371 29.16 -29.72 1.12
N ASN A 372 28.83 -28.45 1.32
CA ASN A 372 28.65 -27.82 2.63
C ASN A 372 27.21 -27.38 2.89
N ILE A 373 26.41 -27.19 1.85
CA ILE A 373 25.00 -26.75 1.96
C ILE A 373 24.06 -27.87 1.51
N ARG A 374 23.09 -28.20 2.36
CA ARG A 374 21.99 -29.11 2.04
C ARG A 374 20.66 -28.41 2.21
N PHE A 375 19.82 -28.43 1.19
CA PHE A 375 18.43 -27.99 1.30
C PHE A 375 17.48 -29.17 1.40
N GLN A 376 16.33 -28.97 2.05
CA GLN A 376 15.29 -30.00 2.18
C GLN A 376 13.90 -29.39 2.08
N LEU A 377 13.00 -30.06 1.35
CA LEU A 377 11.57 -29.81 1.41
C LEU A 377 11.03 -30.47 2.68
N CYS A 378 10.99 -29.72 3.78
CA CYS A 378 10.73 -30.28 5.11
C CYS A 378 10.03 -29.26 5.99
N ASP A 379 9.01 -29.72 6.73
CA ASP A 379 8.43 -28.94 7.82
C ASP A 379 9.33 -29.04 9.05
N TYR A 380 9.59 -27.92 9.72
CA TYR A 380 10.45 -27.89 10.90
C TYR A 380 9.97 -28.83 12.02
N ARG A 381 8.66 -29.10 12.09
CA ARG A 381 8.04 -30.03 13.05
C ARG A 381 8.42 -31.49 12.81
N GLN A 382 9.01 -31.80 11.66
CA GLN A 382 9.43 -33.14 11.27
C GLN A 382 10.95 -33.35 11.40
N LEU A 383 11.69 -32.36 11.91
CA LEU A 383 13.12 -32.50 12.13
C LEU A 383 13.40 -33.55 13.23
N PRO A 384 14.32 -34.49 12.99
CA PRO A 384 14.64 -35.52 13.97
C PRO A 384 15.43 -34.92 15.14
N SER A 385 14.95 -35.14 16.37
CA SER A 385 15.58 -34.64 17.60
C SER A 385 16.98 -35.22 17.87
N THR A 386 17.34 -36.31 17.16
CA THR A 386 18.68 -36.91 17.21
C THR A 386 19.74 -36.05 16.52
N LYS A 387 19.34 -35.13 15.63
CA LYS A 387 20.27 -34.20 14.98
C LYS A 387 20.31 -32.88 15.77
N LYS A 388 21.51 -32.40 16.05
CA LYS A 388 21.74 -31.14 16.78
C LYS A 388 22.44 -30.14 15.87
N TYR A 389 22.06 -28.88 16.00
CA TYR A 389 22.62 -27.75 15.28
C TYR A 389 23.19 -26.75 16.27
N ASP A 390 24.38 -26.26 15.98
CA ASP A 390 25.05 -25.26 16.83
C ASP A 390 24.33 -23.92 16.73
N ARG A 391 23.79 -23.58 15.56
CA ARG A 391 23.05 -22.33 15.35
C ARG A 391 21.77 -22.58 14.58
N ILE A 392 20.70 -21.94 15.02
CA ILE A 392 19.44 -21.88 14.28
C ILE A 392 19.20 -20.44 13.87
N ILE A 393 18.89 -20.20 12.59
CA ILE A 393 18.42 -18.91 12.09
C ILE A 393 17.04 -19.11 11.48
N SER A 394 16.11 -18.20 11.79
CA SER A 394 14.78 -18.18 11.18
C SER A 394 14.45 -16.73 10.85
N CYS A 395 14.31 -16.42 9.55
CA CYS A 395 14.08 -15.06 9.08
C CYS A 395 12.69 -14.94 8.45
N GLU A 396 11.79 -14.19 9.10
CA GLU A 396 10.43 -13.87 8.64
C GLU A 396 9.60 -15.10 8.25
N MET A 397 9.77 -16.18 9.01
CA MET A 397 9.08 -17.45 8.85
C MET A 397 7.97 -17.65 9.89
N VAL A 398 8.13 -17.12 11.12
CA VAL A 398 7.22 -17.37 12.25
C VAL A 398 5.82 -16.79 12.02
N GLU A 399 5.70 -15.82 11.13
CA GLU A 399 4.46 -15.23 10.64
C GLU A 399 3.54 -16.26 9.98
N ALA A 400 4.10 -17.36 9.47
CA ALA A 400 3.37 -18.48 8.89
C ALA A 400 3.13 -19.65 9.88
N VAL A 401 3.59 -19.55 11.13
CA VAL A 401 3.37 -20.59 12.15
C VAL A 401 1.93 -20.55 12.66
N GLY A 402 1.37 -19.35 12.87
CA GLY A 402 0.04 -19.18 13.47
C GLY A 402 0.06 -19.10 14.99
N HIS A 403 -0.97 -18.49 15.56
CA HIS A 403 -1.05 -18.19 17.00
C HIS A 403 -0.92 -19.42 17.89
N GLU A 404 -1.58 -20.52 17.52
CA GLU A 404 -1.70 -21.74 18.32
C GLU A 404 -0.43 -22.60 18.36
N TYR A 405 0.51 -22.37 17.43
CA TYR A 405 1.65 -23.27 17.20
C TYR A 405 3.00 -22.65 17.57
N MET A 406 3.03 -21.48 18.21
CA MET A 406 4.29 -20.80 18.55
C MET A 406 5.06 -21.54 19.65
N GLU A 407 4.39 -22.15 20.62
CA GLU A 407 5.02 -23.04 21.60
C GLU A 407 5.66 -24.24 20.88
N ASP A 408 4.95 -24.89 19.96
CA ASP A 408 5.49 -26.01 19.17
C ASP A 408 6.74 -25.59 18.37
N PHE A 409 6.75 -24.37 17.80
CA PHE A 409 7.94 -23.82 17.14
C PHE A 409 9.15 -23.74 18.08
N PHE A 410 8.97 -23.20 19.28
CA PHE A 410 10.06 -23.12 20.26
C PHE A 410 10.46 -24.48 20.84
N SER A 411 9.52 -25.40 21.04
CA SER A 411 9.84 -26.78 21.42
C SER A 411 10.66 -27.50 20.35
N CYS A 412 10.33 -27.31 19.06
CA CYS A 412 11.14 -27.85 17.96
C CYS A 412 12.55 -27.28 17.98
N CYS A 413 12.69 -25.95 18.09
CA CYS A 413 13.99 -25.28 18.17
C CYS A 413 14.82 -25.80 19.36
N GLU A 414 14.24 -25.86 20.56
CA GLU A 414 14.89 -26.41 21.76
C GLU A 414 15.37 -27.85 21.52
N SER A 415 14.55 -28.68 20.87
CA SER A 415 14.85 -30.09 20.65
C SER A 415 16.00 -30.34 19.68
N VAL A 416 16.29 -29.42 18.75
CA VAL A 416 17.35 -29.58 17.75
C VAL A 416 18.54 -28.66 17.96
N LEU A 417 18.50 -27.74 18.92
CA LEU A 417 19.63 -26.86 19.26
C LEU A 417 20.66 -27.60 20.14
N ALA A 418 21.94 -27.57 19.75
CA ALA A 418 23.06 -28.08 20.54
C ALA A 418 23.20 -27.31 21.88
N GLU A 419 23.84 -27.89 22.90
CA GLU A 419 23.84 -27.36 24.28
C GLU A 419 24.29 -25.90 24.38
N ASP A 420 25.39 -25.55 23.71
CA ASP A 420 25.97 -24.21 23.61
C ASP A 420 25.42 -23.39 22.41
N GLY A 421 24.29 -23.80 21.85
CA GLY A 421 23.74 -23.22 20.64
C GLY A 421 23.09 -21.84 20.83
N LEU A 422 22.93 -21.13 19.71
CA LEU A 422 22.17 -19.87 19.63
C LEU A 422 21.02 -20.00 18.62
N LEU A 423 19.89 -19.40 18.95
CA LEU A 423 18.77 -19.17 18.02
C LEU A 423 18.70 -17.68 17.68
N VAL A 424 18.72 -17.34 16.40
CA VAL A 424 18.47 -15.99 15.90
C VAL A 424 17.15 -15.97 15.14
N LEU A 425 16.20 -15.19 15.64
CA LEU A 425 14.87 -15.06 15.04
C LEU A 425 14.67 -13.63 14.53
N GLN A 426 14.37 -13.47 13.24
CA GLN A 426 13.85 -12.23 12.67
C GLN A 426 12.36 -12.40 12.37
N PHE A 427 11.51 -11.45 12.76
CA PHE A 427 10.07 -11.53 12.51
C PHE A 427 9.39 -10.16 12.49
N ILE A 428 8.41 -10.01 11.60
CA ILE A 428 7.45 -8.92 11.60
C ILE A 428 6.52 -9.08 12.81
N SER A 429 6.27 -7.98 13.51
CA SER A 429 5.45 -7.93 14.70
C SER A 429 4.32 -6.90 14.58
N ILE A 430 3.26 -7.13 15.34
CA ILE A 430 2.23 -6.12 15.61
C ILE A 430 2.30 -5.68 17.09
N PRO A 431 2.06 -4.40 17.41
CA PRO A 431 2.02 -3.93 18.80
C PRO A 431 1.00 -4.68 19.67
N GLU A 432 1.32 -4.83 20.95
CA GLU A 432 0.55 -5.65 21.90
C GLU A 432 -0.92 -5.27 21.98
N GLU A 433 -1.20 -3.96 22.06
CA GLU A 433 -2.55 -3.43 22.15
C GLU A 433 -3.44 -3.82 20.96
N ARG A 434 -2.84 -4.18 19.82
CA ARG A 434 -3.56 -4.56 18.59
C ARG A 434 -3.53 -6.06 18.30
N TYR A 435 -2.66 -6.81 18.97
CA TYR A 435 -2.42 -8.22 18.65
C TYR A 435 -3.68 -9.09 18.76
N ASP A 436 -4.42 -8.93 19.86
CA ASP A 436 -5.57 -9.77 20.18
C ASP A 436 -6.75 -9.54 19.23
N GLU A 437 -6.87 -8.32 18.70
CA GLU A 437 -7.84 -7.98 17.66
C GLU A 437 -7.36 -8.51 16.30
N TYR A 438 -6.12 -8.20 15.92
CA TYR A 438 -5.54 -8.57 14.64
C TYR A 438 -5.58 -10.08 14.38
N ARG A 439 -5.28 -10.91 15.39
CA ARG A 439 -5.31 -12.37 15.21
C ARG A 439 -6.73 -12.92 15.00
N ARG A 440 -7.76 -12.20 15.44
CA ARG A 440 -9.18 -12.61 15.35
C ARG A 440 -9.91 -12.00 14.14
N SER A 441 -9.30 -11.05 13.44
CA SER A 441 -9.86 -10.41 12.25
C SER A 441 -9.18 -10.90 10.97
N SER A 442 -9.87 -10.73 9.83
CA SER A 442 -9.25 -10.82 8.51
C SER A 442 -9.00 -9.41 7.99
N ASP A 443 -7.88 -9.22 7.31
CA ASP A 443 -7.47 -7.95 6.71
C ASP A 443 -7.01 -8.18 5.26
N PHE A 444 -6.61 -7.09 4.59
CA PHE A 444 -6.11 -7.16 3.22
C PHE A 444 -4.99 -8.19 3.04
N ILE A 445 -4.05 -8.26 3.99
CA ILE A 445 -2.89 -9.15 3.90
C ILE A 445 -3.33 -10.60 3.94
N LYS A 446 -4.17 -10.99 4.90
CA LYS A 446 -4.64 -12.37 5.03
C LYS A 446 -5.55 -12.82 3.89
N GLU A 447 -6.26 -11.88 3.26
CA GLU A 447 -7.16 -12.22 2.15
C GLU A 447 -6.48 -12.28 0.78
N TYR A 448 -5.56 -11.35 0.50
CA TYR A 448 -5.00 -11.19 -0.85
C TYR A 448 -3.55 -11.65 -0.99
N ILE A 449 -2.74 -11.60 0.07
CA ILE A 449 -1.27 -11.79 -0.04
C ILE A 449 -0.79 -13.03 0.70
N PHE A 450 -1.05 -13.12 2.01
CA PHE A 450 -0.57 -14.20 2.89
C PHE A 450 -1.73 -14.91 3.61
N PRO A 451 -2.48 -15.80 2.92
CA PRO A 451 -3.50 -16.62 3.56
C PRO A 451 -2.96 -17.43 4.73
N GLY A 452 -3.57 -17.29 5.91
CA GLY A 452 -3.14 -17.99 7.14
C GLY A 452 -1.97 -17.32 7.88
N GLY A 453 -1.48 -16.17 7.39
CA GLY A 453 -0.47 -15.38 8.08
C GLY A 453 -1.00 -14.81 9.40
N CYS A 454 -0.16 -14.88 10.44
CA CYS A 454 -0.45 -14.33 11.76
C CYS A 454 0.81 -13.68 12.33
N LEU A 455 0.89 -12.35 12.24
CA LEU A 455 1.94 -11.57 12.89
C LEU A 455 1.88 -11.76 14.41
N PRO A 456 2.97 -12.19 15.06
CA PRO A 456 3.05 -12.22 16.51
C PRO A 456 3.20 -10.80 17.09
N SER A 457 3.06 -10.70 18.40
CA SER A 457 3.65 -9.61 19.17
C SER A 457 4.93 -10.06 19.88
N LEU A 458 5.75 -9.11 20.35
CA LEU A 458 7.00 -9.46 21.04
C LEU A 458 6.73 -10.28 22.32
N THR A 459 5.70 -9.91 23.08
CA THR A 459 5.27 -10.65 24.29
C THR A 459 4.78 -12.04 23.94
N ARG A 460 4.07 -12.20 22.82
CA ARG A 460 3.64 -13.53 22.38
C ARG A 460 4.84 -14.44 22.12
N ILE A 461 5.85 -13.93 21.41
CA ILE A 461 7.08 -14.67 21.10
C ILE A 461 7.83 -15.06 22.37
N THR A 462 8.07 -14.10 23.27
CA THR A 462 8.82 -14.38 24.51
C THR A 462 8.04 -15.28 25.47
N SER A 463 6.70 -15.19 25.49
CA SER A 463 5.86 -16.09 26.29
C SER A 463 5.87 -17.53 25.75
N ALA A 464 5.75 -17.72 24.43
CA ALA A 464 5.86 -19.05 23.81
C ALA A 464 7.24 -19.67 24.09
N MET A 465 8.30 -18.88 23.89
CA MET A 465 9.67 -19.28 24.19
C MET A 465 9.79 -19.75 25.65
N SER A 466 9.34 -18.94 26.61
CA SER A 466 9.43 -19.27 28.03
C SER A 466 8.60 -20.47 28.43
N ALA A 467 7.47 -20.72 27.76
CA ALA A 467 6.59 -21.85 28.06
C ALA A 467 7.11 -23.19 27.49
N ALA A 468 7.85 -23.14 26.38
CA ALA A 468 8.13 -24.30 25.55
C ALA A 468 9.62 -24.68 25.45
N SER A 469 10.51 -23.88 26.05
CA SER A 469 11.96 -24.03 25.95
C SER A 469 12.69 -23.54 27.21
N ARG A 470 13.99 -23.84 27.29
CA ARG A 470 14.88 -23.27 28.33
C ARG A 470 15.54 -21.98 27.88
N LEU A 471 15.19 -21.47 26.70
CA LEU A 471 15.87 -20.33 26.09
C LEU A 471 15.62 -19.03 26.87
N CYS A 472 16.62 -18.16 26.87
CA CYS A 472 16.61 -16.81 27.41
C CYS A 472 16.91 -15.81 26.29
N VAL A 473 16.36 -14.61 26.41
CA VAL A 473 16.62 -13.51 25.48
C VAL A 473 17.97 -12.87 25.81
N GLU A 474 18.89 -12.86 24.86
CA GLU A 474 20.22 -12.27 25.01
C GLU A 474 20.36 -10.92 24.31
N HIS A 475 19.55 -10.69 23.26
CA HIS A 475 19.55 -9.46 22.49
C HIS A 475 18.22 -9.26 21.78
N VAL A 476 17.72 -8.03 21.73
CA VAL A 476 16.52 -7.64 20.99
C VAL A 476 16.79 -6.33 20.28
N GLU A 477 16.46 -6.28 19.00
CA GLU A 477 16.52 -5.06 18.20
C GLU A 477 15.30 -4.95 17.29
N ASN A 478 14.71 -3.76 17.19
CA ASN A 478 13.62 -3.48 16.25
C ASN A 478 14.17 -2.74 15.02
N ILE A 479 14.19 -3.42 13.88
CA ILE A 479 14.59 -2.91 12.57
C ILE A 479 13.39 -2.48 11.70
N GLY A 480 12.19 -2.38 12.26
CA GLY A 480 10.94 -2.18 11.52
C GLY A 480 10.94 -0.97 10.57
N LEU A 481 11.62 0.12 10.94
CA LEU A 481 11.70 1.30 10.08
C LEU A 481 12.39 1.00 8.75
N HIS A 482 13.41 0.13 8.70
CA HIS A 482 14.09 -0.24 7.46
C HIS A 482 13.19 -1.01 6.48
N TYR A 483 12.11 -1.61 6.98
CA TYR A 483 11.13 -2.31 6.13
C TYR A 483 10.35 -1.30 5.27
N TYR A 484 10.13 -0.07 5.77
CA TYR A 484 9.54 0.98 4.95
C TYR A 484 10.37 1.17 3.66
N GLN A 485 11.67 1.43 3.77
CA GLN A 485 12.55 1.61 2.61
C GLN A 485 12.55 0.35 1.74
N THR A 486 12.67 -0.84 2.32
CA THR A 486 12.62 -2.12 1.60
C THR A 486 11.39 -2.20 0.68
N LEU A 487 10.20 -1.90 1.21
CA LEU A 487 8.94 -1.92 0.46
C LEU A 487 8.85 -0.80 -0.60
N ARG A 488 9.46 0.36 -0.35
CA ARG A 488 9.57 1.42 -1.37
C ARG A 488 10.41 0.97 -2.56
N HIS A 489 11.54 0.29 -2.31
CA HIS A 489 12.37 -0.27 -3.39
C HIS A 489 11.63 -1.36 -4.17
N TRP A 490 10.98 -2.31 -3.47
CA TRP A 490 10.18 -3.34 -4.14
C TRP A 490 9.07 -2.75 -5.00
N ARG A 491 8.29 -1.79 -4.48
CA ARG A 491 7.25 -1.10 -5.26
C ARG A 491 7.82 -0.41 -6.49
N LYS A 492 8.92 0.34 -6.33
CA LYS A 492 9.58 1.03 -7.44
C LYS A 492 9.99 0.04 -8.53
N ASN A 493 10.74 -0.99 -8.17
CA ASN A 493 11.23 -2.00 -9.11
C ASN A 493 10.06 -2.71 -9.82
N PHE A 494 9.04 -3.12 -9.05
CA PHE A 494 7.85 -3.80 -9.58
C PHE A 494 7.13 -2.97 -10.64
N LEU A 495 6.86 -1.69 -10.34
CA LEU A 495 6.16 -0.80 -11.27
C LEU A 495 7.01 -0.45 -12.50
N GLU A 496 8.33 -0.27 -12.34
CA GLU A 496 9.23 -0.06 -13.48
C GLU A 496 9.31 -1.28 -14.41
N LYS A 497 9.00 -2.49 -13.92
CA LYS A 497 8.97 -3.73 -14.70
C LYS A 497 7.56 -4.21 -15.07
N GLN A 498 6.53 -3.35 -14.95
CA GLN A 498 5.13 -3.71 -15.21
C GLN A 498 4.92 -4.42 -16.57
N SER A 499 5.57 -3.96 -17.64
CA SER A 499 5.45 -4.59 -18.96
C SER A 499 5.99 -6.03 -19.00
N LYS A 500 7.06 -6.32 -18.25
CA LYS A 500 7.59 -7.68 -18.10
C LYS A 500 6.65 -8.56 -17.28
N ILE A 501 6.05 -8.00 -16.23
CA ILE A 501 5.07 -8.71 -15.39
C ILE A 501 3.85 -9.12 -16.22
N LEU A 502 3.34 -8.23 -17.07
CA LEU A 502 2.26 -8.56 -18.02
C LEU A 502 2.68 -9.66 -19.01
N ALA A 503 3.92 -9.63 -19.50
CA ALA A 503 4.46 -10.63 -20.41
C ALA A 503 4.59 -12.03 -19.76
N LEU A 504 4.76 -12.11 -18.43
CA LEU A 504 4.71 -13.36 -17.67
C LEU A 504 3.29 -13.93 -17.49
N GLY A 505 2.26 -13.23 -17.97
CA GLY A 505 0.86 -13.67 -17.93
C GLY A 505 0.05 -13.13 -16.74
N PHE A 506 0.64 -12.28 -15.90
CA PHE A 506 -0.11 -11.58 -14.85
C PHE A 506 -0.92 -10.43 -15.44
N ASN A 507 -2.04 -10.08 -14.81
CA ASN A 507 -2.94 -9.04 -15.30
C ASN A 507 -2.86 -7.74 -14.49
N GLU A 508 -3.54 -6.70 -14.96
CA GLU A 508 -3.58 -5.39 -14.30
C GLU A 508 -4.18 -5.42 -12.88
N LYS A 509 -5.09 -6.36 -12.59
CA LYS A 509 -5.62 -6.51 -11.22
C LYS A 509 -4.53 -7.02 -10.29
N PHE A 510 -3.75 -8.01 -10.72
CA PHE A 510 -2.60 -8.54 -9.99
C PHE A 510 -1.60 -7.42 -9.66
N ILE A 511 -1.24 -6.60 -10.65
CA ILE A 511 -0.34 -5.47 -10.44
C ILE A 511 -0.88 -4.50 -9.39
N ARG A 512 -2.16 -4.12 -9.46
CA ARG A 512 -2.77 -3.23 -8.44
C ARG A 512 -2.86 -3.89 -7.06
N THR A 513 -3.09 -5.20 -6.98
CA THR A 513 -3.06 -5.93 -5.70
C THR A 513 -1.69 -5.84 -5.05
N TRP A 514 -0.61 -6.01 -5.83
CA TRP A 514 0.76 -5.92 -5.34
C TRP A 514 1.19 -4.49 -5.02
N GLU A 515 0.79 -3.51 -5.84
CA GLU A 515 1.00 -2.10 -5.54
C GLU A 515 0.34 -1.70 -4.21
N TYR A 516 -0.91 -2.13 -4.00
CA TYR A 516 -1.63 -1.92 -2.75
C TYR A 516 -0.92 -2.59 -1.57
N TYR A 517 -0.43 -3.82 -1.75
CA TYR A 517 0.34 -4.54 -0.73
C TYR A 517 1.56 -3.75 -0.28
N PHE A 518 2.38 -3.27 -1.21
CA PHE A 518 3.60 -2.54 -0.86
C PHE A 518 3.29 -1.25 -0.10
N ASP A 519 2.32 -0.45 -0.57
CA ASP A 519 1.96 0.81 0.11
C ASP A 519 1.27 0.56 1.47
N TYR A 520 0.44 -0.47 1.57
CA TYR A 520 -0.25 -0.85 2.81
C TYR A 520 0.75 -1.24 3.91
N CYS A 521 1.70 -2.12 3.59
CA CYS A 521 2.74 -2.50 4.55
C CYS A 521 3.70 -1.34 4.84
N ALA A 522 4.09 -0.56 3.82
CA ALA A 522 5.00 0.58 3.99
C ALA A 522 4.42 1.61 4.96
N ALA A 523 3.13 1.96 4.85
CA ALA A 523 2.45 2.84 5.80
C ALA A 523 2.50 2.29 7.23
N GLY A 524 2.27 0.97 7.37
CA GLY A 524 2.29 0.28 8.66
C GLY A 524 3.63 0.42 9.39
N PHE A 525 4.74 0.17 8.68
CA PHE A 525 6.09 0.33 9.21
C PHE A 525 6.49 1.79 9.41
N LYS A 526 6.17 2.69 8.47
CA LYS A 526 6.51 4.12 8.58
C LYS A 526 5.90 4.78 9.81
N LEU A 527 4.70 4.34 10.20
CA LEU A 527 3.98 4.84 11.38
C LEU A 527 4.20 3.97 12.64
N ASN A 528 5.15 3.03 12.62
CA ASN A 528 5.45 2.11 13.74
C ASN A 528 4.23 1.32 14.25
N THR A 529 3.24 1.12 13.40
CA THR A 529 2.08 0.26 13.71
C THR A 529 2.34 -1.21 13.37
N LEU A 530 3.49 -1.46 12.74
CA LEU A 530 4.17 -2.74 12.58
C LEU A 530 5.63 -2.55 13.04
N GLY A 531 6.22 -3.60 13.57
CA GLY A 531 7.64 -3.68 13.90
C GLY A 531 8.30 -4.85 13.17
N ASN A 532 9.63 -4.92 13.20
CA ASN A 532 10.35 -6.11 12.76
C ASN A 532 11.51 -6.33 13.73
N TYR A 533 11.50 -7.43 14.46
CA TYR A 533 12.48 -7.69 15.50
C TYR A 533 13.51 -8.71 15.05
N GLN A 534 14.78 -8.47 15.38
CA GLN A 534 15.82 -9.48 15.42
C GLN A 534 16.13 -9.81 16.88
N VAL A 535 15.89 -11.06 17.29
CA VAL A 535 16.07 -11.54 18.66
C VAL A 535 17.08 -12.68 18.68
N VAL A 536 18.03 -12.62 19.63
CA VAL A 536 18.97 -13.72 19.89
C VAL A 536 18.57 -14.40 21.19
N PHE A 537 18.52 -15.73 21.14
CA PHE A 537 18.21 -16.57 22.28
C PHE A 537 19.35 -17.57 22.56
N SER A 538 19.56 -17.88 23.84
CA SER A 538 20.54 -18.88 24.30
C SER A 538 20.02 -19.66 25.50
N ARG A 539 20.67 -20.77 25.88
CA ARG A 539 20.35 -21.47 27.14
C ARG A 539 21.04 -20.80 28.35
N PRO A 540 20.42 -20.87 29.55
CA PRO A 540 21.03 -20.46 30.80
C PRO A 540 22.41 -21.10 30.98
N GLY A 541 23.40 -20.28 31.34
CA GLY A 541 24.75 -20.77 31.62
C GLY A 541 25.62 -21.04 30.39
N ASN A 542 25.25 -20.55 29.19
CA ASN A 542 26.09 -20.64 27.99
C ASN A 542 27.32 -19.70 28.04
N VAL A 543 28.19 -19.92 29.04
CA VAL A 543 29.40 -19.13 29.28
C VAL A 543 30.42 -19.29 28.15
N ALA A 544 30.43 -20.43 27.46
CA ALA A 544 31.31 -20.66 26.32
C ALA A 544 31.07 -19.64 25.20
N VAL A 545 29.81 -19.32 24.91
CA VAL A 545 29.46 -18.36 23.87
C VAL A 545 29.34 -16.94 24.41
N LEU A 546 28.82 -16.74 25.63
CA LEU A 546 28.44 -15.42 26.17
C LEU A 546 29.37 -14.89 27.27
N GLY A 547 30.33 -15.67 27.74
CA GLY A 547 31.14 -15.34 28.92
C GLY A 547 32.13 -14.18 28.77
N ASN A 548 32.28 -13.63 27.55
CA ASN A 548 33.11 -12.44 27.32
C ASN A 548 32.24 -11.17 27.34
N PRO A 549 32.27 -10.35 28.41
CA PRO A 549 31.44 -9.16 28.54
C PRO A 549 31.81 -8.04 27.54
N TYR A 550 32.97 -8.13 26.89
CA TYR A 550 33.42 -7.16 25.90
C TYR A 550 33.01 -7.52 24.46
N LYS A 551 32.37 -8.67 24.26
CA LYS A 551 31.89 -9.13 22.96
C LYS A 551 30.36 -9.08 22.91
N GLY A 552 29.83 -7.89 22.62
CA GLY A 552 28.39 -7.65 22.42
C GLY A 552 27.85 -8.24 21.11
N PHE A 553 26.53 -8.16 20.93
CA PHE A 553 25.88 -8.43 19.65
C PHE A 553 25.89 -7.16 18.79
N PRO A 554 26.06 -7.27 17.46
CA PRO A 554 26.03 -6.11 16.59
C PRO A 554 24.61 -5.55 16.46
N THR A 555 24.51 -4.26 16.17
CA THR A 555 23.27 -3.51 15.93
C THR A 555 23.23 -3.00 14.50
N ALA A 556 22.02 -2.75 14.00
CA ALA A 556 21.77 -2.12 12.71
C ALA A 556 22.20 -0.64 12.66
N SER A 557 22.25 0.02 13.82
CA SER A 557 22.60 1.45 13.99
C SER A 557 24.09 1.75 13.88
#